data_AF-A0A521Y3X2-F1
#
_entry.id   AF-A0A521Y3X2-F1
#
_cell.length_a   1.000
_cell.length_b   1.000
_cell.length_c   1.000
_cell.angle_alpha   90.00
_cell.angle_beta   90.00
_cell.angle_gamma   90.00
#
_symmetry.space_group_name_H-M   'P 1'
#
loop_
_entity.id
_entity.type
_entity.pdbx_description
1 polymer ?
#
loop_
_entity_poly.entity_id
_entity_poly.type
_entity_poly.pdbx_seq_one_letter_code
_entity_poly.pdbx_strand_id
1 'polypeptide(L)'
;MVNEEGSDAEETDRPVTPRELLRGALVDASDPRFPRWLPLPGALLAAGWAGYQAAATDAGFLSTLFWPGLAIFLLVTLAAWFGWQLEID
;
A
#
# COMPACT_ATOMS: atom_id res chain seq x y z
N MET A 1 18.26 -49.86 11.78
CA MET A 1 18.53 -48.58 11.09
C MET A 1 17.19 -48.08 10.59
N VAL A 2 16.63 -47.08 11.25
CA VAL A 2 15.43 -46.36 10.78
C VAL A 2 15.98 -45.26 9.87
N ASN A 3 15.64 -45.31 8.58
CA ASN A 3 15.85 -44.17 7.68
C ASN A 3 14.52 -43.43 7.60
N GLU A 4 14.50 -42.23 8.19
CA GLU A 4 13.47 -41.23 8.00
C GLU A 4 13.74 -40.57 6.64
N GLU A 5 13.03 -40.99 5.59
CA GLU A 5 13.00 -40.25 4.33
C GLU A 5 11.96 -39.13 4.44
N GLY A 6 12.47 -37.91 4.25
CA GLY A 6 11.82 -36.63 4.49
C GLY A 6 10.46 -36.48 3.82
N SER A 7 9.49 -36.13 4.65
CA SER A 7 8.21 -35.53 4.26
C SER A 7 8.42 -34.03 4.07
N ASP A 8 9.00 -33.63 2.93
CA ASP A 8 9.18 -32.21 2.56
C ASP A 8 8.49 -31.91 1.22
N ALA A 9 7.24 -32.37 1.06
CA ALA A 9 6.45 -32.13 -0.16
C ALA A 9 4.99 -31.71 0.11
N GLU A 10 4.70 -31.08 1.25
CA GLU A 10 3.37 -30.56 1.58
C GLU A 10 3.43 -29.15 2.16
N GLU A 11 3.83 -28.14 1.39
CA GLU A 11 3.49 -26.76 1.78
C GLU A 11 3.42 -25.79 0.59
N THR A 12 2.53 -26.04 -0.39
CA THR A 12 2.26 -25.02 -1.42
C THR A 12 0.83 -25.08 -1.99
N ASP A 13 -0.15 -25.45 -1.16
CA ASP A 13 -1.57 -25.37 -1.55
C ASP A 13 -2.46 -24.95 -0.37
N ARG A 14 -2.03 -23.91 0.37
CA ARG A 14 -2.93 -23.25 1.34
C ARG A 14 -3.58 -22.05 0.64
N PRO A 15 -4.91 -21.86 0.76
CA PRO A 15 -5.56 -20.68 0.22
C PRO A 15 -4.98 -19.45 0.90
N VAL A 16 -4.24 -18.64 0.14
CA VAL A 16 -3.59 -17.44 0.67
C VAL A 16 -4.68 -16.45 1.06
N THR A 17 -4.86 -16.24 2.36
CA THR A 17 -5.92 -15.40 2.89
C THR A 17 -5.56 -13.93 2.64
N PRO A 18 -6.52 -13.01 2.37
CA PRO A 18 -6.21 -11.58 2.22
C PRO A 18 -5.44 -11.00 3.42
N ARG A 19 -5.66 -11.57 4.61
CA ARG A 19 -4.93 -11.25 5.83
C ARG A 19 -3.46 -11.68 5.78
N GLU A 20 -3.15 -12.81 5.16
CA GLU A 20 -1.78 -13.30 4.98
C GLU A 20 -1.05 -12.51 3.91
N LEU A 21 -1.75 -12.10 2.84
CA LEU A 21 -1.23 -11.12 1.87
C LEU A 21 -0.91 -9.78 2.54
N LEU A 22 -1.84 -9.24 3.34
CA LEU A 22 -1.59 -8.01 4.10
C LEU A 22 -0.44 -8.18 5.08
N ARG A 23 -0.34 -9.34 5.76
CA ARG A 23 0.69 -9.61 6.76
C ARG A 23 2.07 -9.77 6.11
N GLY A 24 2.16 -10.49 4.99
CA GLY A 24 3.37 -10.61 4.20
C GLY A 24 3.82 -9.24 3.71
N ALA A 25 2.92 -8.49 3.07
CA ALA A 25 3.23 -7.15 2.59
C ALA A 25 3.61 -6.18 3.73
N LEU A 26 2.95 -6.21 4.89
CA LEU A 26 3.33 -5.38 6.05
C LEU A 26 4.65 -5.81 6.70
N VAL A 27 4.96 -7.11 6.71
CA VAL A 27 6.22 -7.65 7.22
C VAL A 27 7.37 -7.28 6.27
N ASP A 28 7.15 -7.30 4.95
CA ASP A 28 8.11 -6.86 3.94
C ASP A 28 8.23 -5.33 3.86
N ALA A 29 7.17 -4.59 4.21
CA ALA A 29 7.21 -3.14 4.38
C ALA A 29 8.12 -2.70 5.55
N SER A 30 8.56 -3.64 6.39
CA SER A 30 9.62 -3.40 7.36
C SER A 30 11.02 -3.41 6.75
N ASP A 31 11.16 -3.61 5.42
CA ASP A 31 12.40 -3.34 4.71
C ASP A 31 12.72 -1.83 4.82
N PRO A 32 13.86 -1.45 5.44
CA PRO A 32 14.26 -0.06 5.62
C PRO A 32 14.44 0.72 4.32
N ARG A 33 14.31 0.08 3.15
CA ARG A 33 14.35 0.68 1.82
C ARG A 33 13.07 1.35 1.36
N PHE A 34 12.05 1.50 2.22
CA PHE A 34 10.80 2.18 1.86
C PHE A 34 11.09 3.47 1.05
N PRO A 35 10.79 3.50 -0.26
CA PRO A 35 11.25 4.59 -1.10
C PRO A 35 10.61 5.90 -0.64
N ARG A 36 11.43 6.86 -0.21
CA ARG A 36 10.95 8.15 0.32
C ARG A 36 10.15 8.97 -0.71
N TRP A 37 10.20 8.57 -1.98
CA TRP A 37 9.44 9.15 -3.09
C TRP A 37 8.04 8.54 -3.28
N LEU A 38 7.75 7.40 -2.64
CA LEU A 38 6.49 6.69 -2.79
C LEU A 38 5.24 7.45 -2.25
N PRO A 39 5.33 8.26 -1.17
CA PRO A 39 4.20 9.08 -0.73
C PRO A 39 4.03 10.40 -1.52
N LEU A 40 5.01 10.81 -2.34
CA LEU A 40 4.91 12.04 -3.14
C LEU A 40 3.69 12.09 -4.07
N PRO A 41 3.40 11.07 -4.89
CA PRO A 41 2.25 11.10 -5.80
C PRO A 41 0.93 11.23 -5.03
N GLY A 42 0.79 10.55 -3.88
CA GLY A 42 -0.39 10.68 -3.03
C GLY A 42 -0.55 12.09 -2.46
N ALA A 43 0.55 12.71 -2.01
CA ALA A 43 0.53 14.06 -1.46
C ALA A 43 0.18 15.12 -2.52
N LEU A 44 0.75 14.99 -3.72
CA LEU A 44 0.43 15.87 -4.85
C LEU A 44 -1.03 15.75 -5.28
N LEU A 45 -1.56 14.53 -5.36
CA LEU A 45 -2.96 14.32 -5.75
C LEU A 45 -3.93 14.87 -4.69
N ALA A 46 -3.64 14.64 -3.41
CA ALA A 46 -4.46 15.15 -2.31
C ALA A 46 -4.46 16.69 -2.26
N ALA A 47 -3.29 17.32 -2.41
CA ALA A 47 -3.16 18.77 -2.45
C ALA A 47 -3.83 19.37 -3.69
N GLY A 48 -3.66 18.74 -4.86
CA GLY A 48 -4.32 19.16 -6.11
C GLY A 48 -5.83 19.06 -6.02
N TRP A 49 -6.36 17.98 -5.44
CA TRP A 49 -7.80 17.82 -5.21
C TRP A 49 -8.36 18.87 -4.25
N ALA A 50 -7.68 19.10 -3.12
CA ALA A 50 -8.08 20.12 -2.16
C ALA A 50 -8.06 21.52 -2.78
N GLY A 51 -7.05 21.84 -3.60
CA GLY A 51 -6.96 23.10 -4.34
C GLY A 51 -8.06 23.25 -5.38
N TYR A 52 -8.33 22.19 -6.15
CA TYR A 52 -9.43 22.16 -7.13
C TYR A 52 -10.78 22.41 -6.46
N GLN A 53 -11.07 21.70 -5.37
CA GLN A 53 -12.33 21.87 -4.66
C GLN A 53 -12.49 23.27 -4.03
N ALA A 54 -11.42 23.80 -3.45
CA ALA A 54 -11.44 25.17 -2.94
C ALA A 54 -11.74 26.20 -4.05
N ALA A 55 -11.19 25.99 -5.26
CA ALA A 55 -11.44 26.88 -6.39
C ALA A 55 -12.81 26.67 -7.05
N ALA A 56 -13.30 25.42 -7.11
CA ALA A 56 -14.48 25.06 -7.88
C ALA A 56 -15.79 25.15 -7.08
N THR A 57 -15.75 24.93 -5.76
CA THR A 57 -16.95 24.83 -4.92
C THR A 57 -16.92 25.73 -3.68
N ASP A 58 -15.90 26.57 -3.54
CA ASP A 58 -15.65 27.40 -2.35
C ASP A 58 -15.55 26.57 -1.06
N ALA A 59 -15.21 25.28 -1.20
CA ALA A 59 -14.98 24.38 -0.09
C ALA A 59 -13.68 24.73 0.64
N GLY A 60 -13.68 24.67 1.96
CA GLY A 60 -12.47 24.98 2.74
C GLY A 60 -11.30 24.05 2.35
N PHE A 61 -10.17 24.63 1.94
CA PHE A 61 -8.97 23.88 1.52
C PHE A 61 -8.49 22.91 2.59
N LEU A 62 -8.29 23.37 3.83
CA LEU A 62 -7.84 22.49 4.93
C LEU A 62 -8.85 21.39 5.22
N SER A 63 -10.15 21.72 5.22
CA SER A 63 -11.21 20.73 5.45
C SER A 63 -11.16 19.64 4.38
N THR A 64 -11.05 20.04 3.10
CA THR A 64 -10.96 19.13 1.97
C THR A 64 -9.65 18.33 1.96
N LEU A 65 -8.54 18.93 2.42
CA LEU A 65 -7.24 18.27 2.52
C LEU A 65 -7.24 17.18 3.60
N PHE A 66 -7.85 17.44 4.76
CA PHE A 66 -8.03 16.42 5.80
C PHE A 66 -9.06 15.37 5.38
N TRP A 67 -10.18 15.80 4.80
CA TRP A 67 -11.20 14.90 4.29
C TRP A 67 -11.93 15.53 3.09
N PRO A 68 -11.87 14.93 1.89
CA PRO A 68 -11.42 13.58 1.55
C PRO A 68 -9.93 13.42 1.18
N GLY A 69 -9.11 14.46 1.26
CA GLY A 69 -7.71 14.45 0.79
C GLY A 69 -6.84 13.38 1.45
N LEU A 70 -7.02 13.10 2.74
CA LEU A 70 -6.32 12.00 3.42
C LEU A 70 -6.66 10.63 2.83
N ALA A 71 -7.91 10.40 2.43
CA ALA A 71 -8.32 9.15 1.78
C ALA A 71 -7.65 9.00 0.41
N ILE A 72 -7.56 10.08 -0.36
CA ILE A 72 -6.84 10.11 -1.65
C ILE A 72 -5.36 9.80 -1.43
N PHE A 73 -4.73 10.46 -0.46
CA PHE A 73 -3.33 10.22 -0.10
C PHE A 73 -3.06 8.74 0.21
N LEU A 74 -3.87 8.14 1.10
CA LEU A 74 -3.71 6.76 1.51
C LEU A 74 -3.93 5.79 0.35
N LEU A 75 -5.00 5.96 -0.43
CA LEU A 75 -5.31 5.08 -1.56
C LEU A 75 -4.23 5.14 -2.64
N VAL A 76 -3.76 6.33 -2.99
CA VAL A 76 -2.71 6.50 -4.01
C VAL A 76 -1.39 5.95 -3.51
N THR A 77 -1.05 6.16 -2.24
CA THR A 77 0.18 5.61 -1.64
C THR A 77 0.13 4.09 -1.60
N LEU A 78 -1.01 3.50 -1.23
CA LEU A 78 -1.19 2.05 -1.25
C LEU A 78 -1.14 1.50 -2.69
N ALA A 79 -1.77 2.15 -3.66
CA ALA A 79 -1.74 1.73 -5.06
C ALA A 79 -0.32 1.81 -5.65
N ALA A 80 0.41 2.89 -5.36
CA ALA A 80 1.82 3.02 -5.74
C ALA A 80 2.68 1.94 -5.07
N TRP A 81 2.35 1.57 -3.82
CA TRP A 81 3.08 0.56 -3.08
C TRP A 81 2.82 -0.86 -3.63
N PHE A 82 1.57 -1.21 -3.91
CA PHE A 82 1.23 -2.46 -4.61
C PHE A 82 1.87 -2.53 -6.00
N GLY A 83 1.87 -1.42 -6.75
CA GLY A 83 2.55 -1.35 -8.04
C GLY A 83 4.06 -1.61 -7.93
N TRP A 84 4.71 -1.07 -6.91
CA TRP A 84 6.13 -1.32 -6.64
C TRP A 84 6.40 -2.78 -6.22
N GLN A 85 5.54 -3.37 -5.40
CA GLN A 85 5.65 -4.78 -5.00
C GLN A 85 5.56 -5.73 -6.21
N LEU A 86 4.68 -5.45 -7.17
CA LEU A 86 4.55 -6.24 -8.40
C LEU A 86 5.75 -6.14 -9.36
N GLU A 87 6.63 -5.15 -9.20
CA GLU A 87 7.81 -4.98 -10.04
C GLU A 87 9.04 -5.71 -9.47
N ILE A 88 9.01 -6.06 -8.18
CA ILE A 88 10.11 -6.72 -7.46
C ILE A 88 9.98 -8.25 -7.46
N ASP A 89 8.77 -8.77 -7.61
CA ASP A 89 8.44 -10.20 -7.72
C ASP A 89 8.53 -10.68 -9.19
#